data_AF-A0A7S1QPC5-F1
#
_entry.id   AF-A0A7S1QPC5-F1
#
_cell.length_a   1.000
_cell.length_b   1.000
_cell.length_c   1.000
_cell.angle_alpha   90.00
_cell.angle_beta   90.00
_cell.angle_gamma   90.00
#
_symmetry.space_group_name_H-M   'P 1'
#
loop_
_entity.id
_entity.type
_entity.pdbx_description
1 polymer ?
#
loop_
_entity_poly.entity_id
_entity_poly.type
_entity_poly.pdbx_seq_one_letter_code
_entity_poly.pdbx_strand_id
1 'polypeptide(L)'
;AQAAEGAEELGRAAGVELTASAFGTLIRAAATGERARRLFAEAFASALPTPELLAAAAEAAVACRDAALAESVLSKLPAKLAPEVAVATLRMYAEGLLGGEGKDSSIIQLWDSHLAGTPVLSDTRAAKLVADASFRCRRPDVLGRLLSAEPVGAGHVALLK
;
A
#
# COMPACT_ATOMS: atom_id res chain seq x y z
N ALA A 1 15.17 0.72 13.07
CA ALA A 1 16.06 -0.15 12.28
C ALA A 1 16.87 -1.10 13.19
N GLN A 2 17.81 -0.59 14.00
CA GLN A 2 18.72 -1.44 14.81
C GLN A 2 18.06 -2.50 15.72
N ALA A 3 16.91 -2.20 16.35
CA ALA A 3 16.22 -3.19 17.20
C ALA A 3 15.59 -4.35 16.41
N ALA A 4 15.14 -4.09 15.17
CA ALA A 4 14.57 -5.13 14.31
C ALA A 4 15.67 -6.01 13.70
N GLU A 5 16.83 -5.43 13.40
CA GLU A 5 18.01 -6.16 12.91
C GLU A 5 18.56 -7.12 13.96
N GLY A 6 18.70 -6.66 15.21
CA GLY A 6 19.13 -7.55 16.31
C GLY A 6 18.15 -8.69 16.57
N ALA A 7 16.85 -8.46 16.40
CA ALA A 7 15.84 -9.52 16.54
C ALA A 7 15.88 -10.54 15.39
N GLU A 8 16.18 -10.11 14.16
CA GLU A 8 16.37 -11.00 13.01
C GLU A 8 17.61 -11.89 13.16
N GLU A 9 18.75 -11.30 13.52
CA GLU A 9 20.00 -12.04 13.70
C GLU A 9 19.87 -13.10 14.79
N LEU A 10 19.22 -12.75 15.92
CA LEU A 10 18.94 -13.69 16.99
C LEU A 10 17.96 -14.80 16.56
N GLY A 11 16.91 -14.45 15.81
CA GLY A 11 15.93 -15.43 15.31
C GLY A 11 16.56 -16.44 14.35
N ARG A 12 17.39 -15.97 13.42
CA ARG A 12 18.11 -16.83 12.47
C ARG A 12 19.19 -17.67 13.15
N ALA A 13 19.95 -17.09 14.08
CA ALA A 13 20.95 -17.83 14.86
C ALA A 13 20.31 -18.93 15.72
N ALA A 14 19.07 -18.74 16.16
CA ALA A 14 18.29 -19.74 16.89
C ALA A 14 17.58 -20.77 15.99
N GLY A 15 17.73 -20.69 14.66
CA GLY A 15 17.11 -21.61 13.70
C GLY A 15 15.58 -21.44 13.58
N VAL A 16 15.05 -20.28 13.94
CA VAL A 16 13.61 -20.00 13.85
C VAL A 16 13.26 -19.63 12.42
N GLU A 17 12.32 -20.36 11.81
CA GLU A 17 11.75 -19.97 10.52
C GLU A 17 10.98 -18.65 10.66
N LEU A 18 11.34 -17.67 9.84
CA LEU A 18 10.69 -16.37 9.83
C LEU A 18 9.30 -16.49 9.20
N THR A 19 8.28 -16.12 9.96
CA THR A 19 6.88 -16.10 9.46
C THR A 19 6.64 -14.88 8.56
N ALA A 20 5.55 -14.90 7.79
CA ALA A 20 5.13 -13.76 6.96
C ALA A 20 4.96 -12.45 7.79
N SER A 21 4.54 -12.56 9.05
CA SER A 21 4.45 -11.43 9.98
C SER A 21 5.82 -10.89 10.39
N ALA A 22 6.80 -11.77 10.63
CA ALA A 22 8.18 -11.37 10.91
C ALA A 22 8.78 -10.65 9.70
N PHE A 23 8.62 -11.20 8.49
CA PHE A 23 9.03 -10.53 7.27
C PHE A 23 8.36 -9.18 7.07
N GLY A 24 7.03 -9.07 7.27
CA GLY A 24 6.33 -7.79 7.18
C GLY A 24 6.89 -6.73 8.16
N THR A 25 7.28 -7.14 9.36
CA THR A 25 7.91 -6.25 10.35
C THR A 25 9.31 -5.81 9.89
N LEU A 26 10.13 -6.74 9.40
CA LEU A 26 11.47 -6.45 8.91
C LEU A 26 11.46 -5.55 7.68
N ILE A 27 10.52 -5.77 6.77
CA ILE A 27 10.35 -4.96 5.56
C ILE A 27 9.97 -3.52 5.93
N ARG A 28 9.02 -3.32 6.84
CA ARG A 28 8.67 -1.96 7.33
C ARG A 28 9.82 -1.28 8.06
N ALA A 29 10.64 -2.06 8.76
CA ALA A 29 11.79 -1.54 9.51
C ALA A 29 13.05 -1.34 8.66
N ALA A 30 13.03 -1.76 7.39
CA ALA A 30 14.17 -1.68 6.50
C ALA A 30 14.59 -0.22 6.28
N ALA A 31 15.88 0.05 6.45
CA ALA A 31 16.44 1.38 6.25
C ALA A 31 16.61 1.75 4.77
N THR A 32 16.63 0.75 3.87
CA THR A 32 16.87 0.92 2.44
C THR A 32 15.91 0.10 1.60
N GLY A 33 15.60 0.59 0.40
CA GLY A 33 14.75 -0.11 -0.56
C GLY A 33 15.34 -1.44 -1.02
N GLU A 34 16.67 -1.51 -1.21
CA GLU A 34 17.37 -2.76 -1.54
C GLU A 34 17.17 -3.83 -0.46
N ARG A 35 17.24 -3.44 0.83
CA ARG A 35 17.00 -4.37 1.93
C ARG A 35 15.56 -4.85 1.96
N ALA A 36 14.60 -3.93 1.82
CA ALA A 36 13.19 -4.26 1.74
C ALA A 36 12.89 -5.22 0.57
N ARG A 37 13.50 -5.00 -0.61
CA ARG A 37 13.39 -5.91 -1.76
C ARG A 37 13.94 -7.30 -1.50
N ARG A 38 15.12 -7.40 -0.88
CA ARG A 38 15.70 -8.71 -0.52
C ARG A 38 14.80 -9.48 0.44
N LEU A 39 14.32 -8.81 1.49
CA LEU A 39 13.38 -9.40 2.46
C LEU A 39 12.07 -9.82 1.81
N PHE A 40 11.54 -9.00 0.90
CA PHE A 40 10.32 -9.30 0.17
C PHE A 40 10.48 -10.53 -0.74
N ALA A 41 11.58 -10.62 -1.48
CA ALA A 41 11.88 -11.78 -2.31
C ALA A 41 12.05 -13.06 -1.49
N GLU A 42 12.73 -12.97 -0.34
CA GLU A 42 12.92 -14.09 0.58
C GLU A 42 11.60 -14.56 1.21
N ALA A 43 10.73 -13.62 1.59
CA ALA A 43 9.40 -13.92 2.11
C ALA A 43 8.53 -14.66 1.08
N PHE A 44 8.62 -14.28 -0.20
CA PHE A 44 7.90 -14.96 -1.29
C PHE A 44 8.46 -16.34 -1.64
N ALA A 45 9.75 -16.57 -1.41
CA ALA A 45 10.37 -17.88 -1.63
C ALA A 45 10.03 -18.86 -0.51
N SER A 46 9.80 -18.36 0.71
CA SER A 46 9.55 -19.16 1.91
C SER A 46 8.08 -19.33 2.26
N ALA A 47 7.21 -18.38 1.88
CA ALA A 47 5.80 -18.39 2.26
C ALA A 47 4.87 -17.85 1.16
N LEU A 48 3.58 -18.20 1.28
CA LEU A 48 2.53 -17.64 0.44
C LEU A 48 2.37 -16.13 0.73
N PRO A 49 2.14 -15.30 -0.30
CA PRO A 49 1.92 -13.86 -0.11
C PRO A 49 0.65 -13.60 0.71
N THR A 50 0.84 -13.04 1.90
CA THR A 50 -0.28 -12.56 2.72
C THR A 50 -0.56 -11.08 2.43
N PRO A 51 -1.80 -10.61 2.64
CA PRO A 51 -2.14 -9.18 2.51
C PRO A 51 -1.23 -8.28 3.37
N GLU A 52 -0.87 -8.72 4.57
CA GLU A 52 -0.01 -7.97 5.48
C GLU A 52 1.41 -7.81 4.93
N LEU A 53 1.94 -8.84 4.27
CA LEU A 53 3.26 -8.79 3.64
C LEU A 53 3.26 -7.85 2.43
N LEU A 54 2.20 -7.89 1.61
CA LEU A 54 2.03 -6.99 0.46
C LEU A 54 1.89 -5.53 0.91
N ALA A 55 1.08 -5.27 1.95
CA ALA A 55 0.91 -3.93 2.51
C ALA A 55 2.23 -3.40 3.10
N ALA A 56 2.94 -4.23 3.87
CA ALA A 56 4.25 -3.87 4.43
C ALA A 56 5.27 -3.52 3.34
N ALA A 57 5.31 -4.29 2.25
CA ALA A 57 6.20 -4.04 1.13
C ALA A 57 5.84 -2.78 0.34
N ALA A 58 4.55 -2.52 0.11
CA ALA A 58 4.09 -1.28 -0.51
C ALA A 58 4.43 -0.06 0.35
N GLU A 59 4.24 -0.15 1.67
CA GLU A 59 4.64 0.90 2.62
C GLU A 59 6.15 1.16 2.60
N ALA A 60 6.97 0.10 2.59
CA ALA A 60 8.41 0.20 2.48
C ALA A 60 8.85 0.80 1.13
N ALA A 61 8.18 0.46 0.03
CA ALA A 61 8.43 1.06 -1.28
C ALA A 61 8.21 2.58 -1.24
N VAL A 62 7.12 3.02 -0.63
CA VAL A 62 6.81 4.44 -0.41
C VAL A 62 7.86 5.11 0.47
N ALA A 63 8.18 4.51 1.63
CA ALA A 63 9.11 5.08 2.60
C ALA A 63 10.54 5.22 2.04
N CYS A 64 11.00 4.23 1.27
CA CYS A 64 12.32 4.22 0.66
C CYS A 64 12.36 4.85 -0.74
N ARG A 65 11.22 5.32 -1.28
CA ARG A 65 11.07 5.79 -2.66
C ARG A 65 11.61 4.79 -3.69
N ASP A 66 11.42 3.48 -3.45
CA ASP A 66 11.95 2.41 -4.30
C ASP A 66 10.90 1.96 -5.33
N ALA A 67 11.03 2.46 -6.55
CA ALA A 67 10.14 2.10 -7.67
C ALA A 67 10.24 0.62 -8.06
N ALA A 68 11.43 0.00 -7.96
CA ALA A 68 11.59 -1.41 -8.28
C ALA A 68 10.87 -2.32 -7.26
N LEU A 69 10.83 -1.90 -5.98
CA LEU A 69 10.02 -2.59 -4.98
C LEU A 69 8.53 -2.40 -5.27
N ALA A 70 8.11 -1.19 -5.62
CA ALA A 70 6.72 -0.91 -5.97
C ALA A 70 6.23 -1.76 -7.16
N GLU A 71 7.03 -1.86 -8.23
CA GLU A 71 6.74 -2.72 -9.38
C GLU A 71 6.68 -4.20 -9.00
N SER A 72 7.61 -4.65 -8.14
CA SER A 72 7.62 -6.02 -7.64
C SER A 72 6.33 -6.34 -6.88
N VAL A 73 5.89 -5.44 -6.01
CA VAL A 73 4.62 -5.59 -5.27
C VAL A 73 3.45 -5.63 -6.25
N LEU A 74 3.39 -4.71 -7.21
CA LEU A 74 2.32 -4.63 -8.21
C LEU A 74 2.18 -5.93 -9.01
N SER A 75 3.30 -6.55 -9.42
CA SER A 75 3.32 -7.81 -10.16
C SER A 75 2.81 -9.02 -9.38
N LYS A 76 2.72 -8.91 -8.04
CA LYS A 76 2.31 -9.97 -7.12
C LYS A 76 0.94 -9.73 -6.50
N LEU A 77 0.27 -8.63 -6.85
CA LEU A 77 -1.03 -8.30 -6.31
C LEU A 77 -2.09 -9.32 -6.77
N PRO A 78 -2.92 -9.83 -5.84
CA PRO A 78 -4.05 -10.68 -6.22
C PRO A 78 -5.14 -9.87 -6.93
N ALA A 79 -5.96 -10.55 -7.75
CA ALA A 79 -7.07 -9.94 -8.46
C ALA A 79 -8.13 -9.30 -7.54
N LYS A 80 -8.19 -9.69 -6.26
CA LYS A 80 -9.01 -9.03 -5.23
C LYS A 80 -8.11 -8.56 -4.11
N LEU A 81 -7.94 -7.25 -3.99
CA LEU A 81 -7.13 -6.63 -2.95
C LEU A 81 -7.88 -6.52 -1.64
N ALA A 82 -7.17 -6.75 -0.54
CA ALA A 82 -7.61 -6.30 0.78
C ALA A 82 -7.50 -4.76 0.86
N PRO A 83 -8.36 -4.08 1.64
CA PRO A 83 -8.41 -2.62 1.70
C PRO A 83 -7.05 -1.97 2.02
N GLU A 84 -6.30 -2.52 2.96
CA GLU A 84 -4.98 -2.04 3.36
C GLU A 84 -3.94 -2.11 2.23
N VAL A 85 -3.97 -3.17 1.42
CA VAL A 85 -3.08 -3.33 0.26
C VAL A 85 -3.46 -2.34 -0.83
N ALA A 86 -4.76 -2.12 -1.07
CA ALA A 86 -5.23 -1.16 -2.05
C ALA A 86 -4.88 0.28 -1.64
N VAL A 87 -5.02 0.64 -0.37
CA VAL A 87 -4.60 1.95 0.19
C VAL A 87 -3.10 2.16 0.05
N ALA A 88 -2.28 1.17 0.41
CA ALA A 88 -0.83 1.26 0.25
C ALA A 88 -0.43 1.41 -1.24
N THR A 89 -1.14 0.72 -2.14
CA THR A 89 -0.94 0.83 -3.58
C THR A 89 -1.34 2.19 -4.14
N LEU A 90 -2.45 2.78 -3.69
CA LEU A 90 -2.82 4.16 -4.03
C LEU A 90 -1.71 5.16 -3.69
N ARG A 91 -1.05 4.98 -2.54
CA ARG A 91 0.07 5.82 -2.11
C ARG A 91 1.29 5.65 -3.01
N MET A 92 1.57 4.45 -3.52
CA MET A 92 2.64 4.24 -4.51
C MET A 92 2.40 5.03 -5.80
N TYR A 93 1.17 5.03 -6.33
CA TYR A 93 0.81 5.88 -7.47
C TYR A 93 0.90 7.37 -7.13
N ALA A 94 0.46 7.76 -5.93
CA ALA A 94 0.53 9.15 -5.47
C ALA A 94 1.95 9.69 -5.43
N GLU A 95 2.90 8.90 -4.96
CA GLU A 95 4.32 9.27 -4.85
C GLU A 95 5.08 9.16 -6.18
N GLY A 96 4.40 8.78 -7.27
CA GLY A 96 5.00 8.63 -8.59
C GLY A 96 5.94 7.44 -8.70
N LEU A 97 5.84 6.48 -7.78
CA LEU A 97 6.60 5.22 -7.84
C LEU A 97 6.02 4.26 -8.88
N LEU A 98 4.72 4.42 -9.16
CA LEU A 98 3.98 3.67 -10.15
C LEU A 98 3.27 4.62 -11.11
N GLY A 99 3.32 4.31 -12.40
CA GLY A 99 2.60 5.03 -13.45
C GLY A 99 3.41 6.13 -14.12
N GLY A 100 3.42 6.09 -15.46
CA GLY A 100 3.80 7.22 -16.32
C GLY A 100 2.59 8.15 -16.55
N GLU A 101 2.44 8.68 -17.77
CA GLU A 101 1.22 9.41 -18.16
C GLU A 101 -0.04 8.56 -17.86
N GLY A 102 -0.92 9.05 -16.99
CA GLY A 102 -2.16 8.33 -16.60
C GLY A 102 -2.29 7.91 -15.14
N LYS A 103 -1.39 8.35 -14.24
CA LYS A 103 -1.49 8.15 -12.78
C LYS A 103 -2.91 8.32 -12.21
N ASP A 104 -3.61 9.40 -12.56
CA ASP A 104 -4.95 9.68 -12.01
C ASP A 104 -5.99 8.64 -12.46
N SER A 105 -5.89 8.17 -13.71
CA SER A 105 -6.75 7.10 -14.22
C SER A 105 -6.50 5.78 -13.48
N SER A 106 -5.23 5.45 -13.19
CA SER A 106 -4.89 4.26 -12.40
C SER A 106 -5.40 4.36 -10.96
N ILE A 107 -5.32 5.53 -10.34
CA ILE A 107 -5.87 5.80 -9.00
C ILE A 107 -7.38 5.55 -8.98
N ILE A 108 -8.11 6.10 -9.96
CA ILE A 108 -9.56 5.93 -10.07
C ILE A 108 -9.93 4.46 -10.31
N GLN A 109 -9.24 3.78 -11.23
CA GLN A 109 -9.50 2.38 -11.54
C GLN A 109 -9.26 1.48 -10.32
N LEU A 110 -8.17 1.69 -9.59
CA LEU A 110 -7.84 0.93 -8.39
C LEU A 110 -8.91 1.13 -7.32
N TRP A 111 -9.40 2.37 -7.16
CA TRP A 111 -10.49 2.68 -6.24
C TRP A 111 -11.79 1.99 -6.65
N ASP A 112 -12.22 2.14 -7.91
CA ASP A 112 -13.45 1.52 -8.44
C ASP A 112 -13.43 -0.02 -8.28
N SER A 113 -12.26 -0.64 -8.46
CA SER A 113 -12.14 -2.11 -8.51
C SER A 113 -12.04 -2.76 -7.13
N HIS A 114 -11.45 -2.08 -6.14
CA HIS A 114 -11.09 -2.71 -4.86
C HIS A 114 -11.58 -1.97 -3.63
N LEU A 115 -11.93 -0.70 -3.76
CA LEU A 115 -12.24 0.17 -2.63
C LEU A 115 -13.64 0.79 -2.71
N ALA A 116 -14.35 0.61 -3.83
CA ALA A 116 -15.74 1.01 -3.93
C ALA A 116 -16.58 0.29 -2.87
N GLY A 117 -17.18 1.06 -1.97
CA GLY A 117 -18.00 0.54 -0.86
C GLY A 117 -17.22 0.13 0.39
N THR A 118 -15.90 0.31 0.45
CA THR A 118 -15.15 0.25 1.71
C THR A 118 -15.05 1.65 2.32
N PRO A 119 -14.91 1.77 3.65
CA PRO A 119 -14.77 3.07 4.32
C PRO A 119 -13.36 3.64 4.10
N VAL A 120 -13.03 3.98 2.86
CA VAL A 120 -11.75 4.60 2.42
C VAL A 120 -11.50 5.92 3.14
N LEU A 121 -12.56 6.60 3.59
CA LEU A 121 -12.49 7.84 4.35
C LEU A 121 -11.81 7.69 5.72
N SER A 122 -11.62 6.44 6.21
CA SER A 122 -10.78 6.16 7.38
C SER A 122 -9.31 6.52 7.15
N ASP A 123 -8.87 6.52 5.88
CA ASP A 123 -7.56 7.02 5.47
C ASP A 123 -7.74 8.33 4.69
N THR A 124 -7.68 9.44 5.41
CA THR A 124 -7.84 10.79 4.85
C THR A 124 -6.90 11.08 3.69
N ARG A 125 -5.69 10.48 3.68
CA ARG A 125 -4.73 10.66 2.58
C ARG A 125 -5.19 9.91 1.33
N ALA A 126 -5.59 8.65 1.48
CA ALA A 126 -6.12 7.86 0.36
C ALA A 126 -7.41 8.49 -0.20
N ALA A 127 -8.30 8.95 0.66
CA ALA A 127 -9.51 9.67 0.27
C ALA A 127 -9.22 10.94 -0.53
N LYS A 128 -8.27 11.77 -0.05
CA LYS A 128 -7.84 12.98 -0.76
C LYS A 128 -7.25 12.66 -2.13
N LEU A 129 -6.44 11.59 -2.24
CA LEU A 129 -5.85 11.18 -3.51
C LEU A 129 -6.90 10.79 -4.54
N VAL A 130 -7.92 10.03 -4.14
CA VAL A 130 -9.03 9.65 -5.02
C VAL A 130 -9.86 10.88 -5.39
N ALA A 131 -10.16 11.76 -4.44
CA ALA A 131 -10.88 13.00 -4.71
C ALA A 131 -10.13 13.88 -5.72
N ASP A 132 -8.84 14.14 -5.49
CA ASP A 132 -8.00 14.94 -6.38
C ASP A 132 -7.90 14.34 -7.79
N ALA A 133 -7.70 13.02 -7.89
CA ALA A 133 -7.69 12.31 -9.17
C ALA A 133 -9.04 12.42 -9.88
N SER A 134 -10.15 12.28 -9.15
CA SER A 134 -11.51 12.42 -9.70
C SER A 134 -11.77 13.82 -10.25
N PHE A 135 -11.28 14.87 -9.59
CA PHE A 135 -11.37 16.24 -10.09
C PHE A 135 -10.57 16.43 -11.37
N ARG A 136 -9.30 15.98 -11.38
CA ARG A 136 -8.41 16.11 -12.55
C ARG A 136 -8.93 15.34 -13.77
N CYS A 137 -9.49 14.15 -13.55
CA CYS A 137 -10.09 13.33 -14.61
C CYS A 137 -11.55 13.71 -14.95
N ARG A 138 -12.13 14.73 -14.30
CA ARG A 138 -13.53 15.16 -14.48
C ARG A 138 -14.54 14.01 -14.30
N ARG A 139 -14.34 13.20 -13.24
CA ARG A 139 -15.19 12.06 -12.87
C ARG A 139 -15.99 12.35 -11.58
N PRO A 140 -17.03 13.21 -11.64
CA PRO A 140 -17.80 13.59 -10.45
C PRO A 140 -18.61 12.42 -9.86
N ASP A 141 -18.87 11.38 -10.65
CA ASP A 141 -19.53 10.14 -10.21
C ASP A 141 -18.70 9.38 -9.16
N VAL A 142 -17.37 9.41 -9.29
CA VAL A 142 -16.43 8.80 -8.35
C VAL A 142 -16.46 9.57 -7.02
N LEU A 143 -16.46 10.90 -7.08
CA LEU A 143 -16.56 11.75 -5.90
C LEU A 143 -17.90 11.56 -5.18
N GLY A 144 -19.02 11.50 -5.91
CA GLY A 144 -20.33 11.25 -5.34
C GLY A 144 -20.40 9.90 -4.60
N ARG A 145 -19.80 8.85 -5.17
CA ARG A 145 -19.71 7.53 -4.53
C ARG A 145 -18.75 7.52 -3.34
N LEU A 146 -17.62 8.22 -3.41
CA LEU A 146 -16.70 8.38 -2.28
C LEU A 146 -17.38 9.05 -1.08
N LEU A 147 -18.18 10.10 -1.33
CA LEU A 147 -18.91 10.83 -0.29
C LEU A 147 -20.11 10.06 0.25
N SER A 148 -20.71 9.18 -0.57
CA SER A 148 -21.87 8.35 -0.19
C SER A 148 -21.49 7.03 0.50
N ALA A 149 -20.22 6.63 0.43
CA ALA A 149 -19.73 5.39 1.04
C ALA A 149 -19.64 5.47 2.59
N GLU A 150 -19.89 6.63 3.20
CA GLU A 150 -19.97 6.81 4.66
C GLU A 150 -21.38 7.27 5.09
N PRO A 151 -21.91 6.75 6.21
CA PRO A 151 -23.01 7.39 6.90
C PRO A 151 -22.51 8.72 7.49
N VAL A 152 -23.25 9.80 7.24
CA VAL A 152 -23.00 11.20 7.67
C VAL A 152 -22.23 11.29 8.99
N GLY A 153 -20.91 11.52 8.89
CA GLY A 153 -19.97 11.52 10.02
C GLY A 153 -18.71 12.32 9.68
N ALA A 154 -17.92 12.66 10.71
CA ALA A 154 -16.86 13.69 10.71
C ALA A 154 -15.81 13.66 9.57
N GLY A 155 -15.75 12.60 8.75
CA GLY A 155 -14.84 12.46 7.60
C GLY A 155 -15.08 13.46 6.47
N HIS A 156 -16.33 13.93 6.24
CA HIS A 156 -16.64 14.88 5.16
C HIS A 156 -15.90 16.22 5.27
N VAL A 157 -15.57 16.66 6.49
CA VAL A 157 -14.90 17.95 6.73
C VAL A 157 -13.39 17.88 6.44
N ALA A 158 -12.77 16.70 6.52
CA ALA A 158 -11.33 16.54 6.34
C ALA A 158 -10.85 16.67 4.89
N LEU A 159 -11.76 16.52 3.92
CA LEU A 159 -11.46 16.68 2.48
C LEU A 159 -11.48 18.14 2.00
N LEU A 160 -11.96 19.07 2.83
CA LEU A 160 -12.10 20.50 2.52
C LEU A 160 -10.95 21.36 3.07
N LYS A 161 -9.91 20.75 3.63
CA LYS A 161 -8.68 21.41 4.13
C LYS A 161 -7.43 20.87 3.43
#